data_AF-A0AA35QZB0-F1
#
_entry.id   AF-A0AA35QZB0-F1
#
_cell.length_a   1.000
_cell.length_b   1.000
_cell.length_c   1.000
_cell.angle_alpha   90.00
_cell.angle_beta   90.00
_cell.angle_gamma   90.00
#
_symmetry.space_group_name_H-M   'P 1'
#
loop_
_entity.id
_entity.type
_entity.pdbx_description
1 polymer ?
#
loop_
_entity_poly.entity_id
_entity_poly.type
_entity_poly.pdbx_seq_one_letter_code
_entity_poly.pdbx_strand_id
1 'polypeptide(L)'
;MWQRDPNADTTLHLFDKCIQWCFCGEFSEEDVNEAKLMTIAELDSPISPGSRGSLMFLQHITPEMQYFHRQQILQVNKQDMIESTARPFVLGIPSTWCIAPQPILCKIITLRKTSKSKRCVFESVFVHLDCNRQQGHFIVSR
;
A
#
# COMPACT_ATOMS: atom_id res chain seq x y z
N MET A 1 -3.13 -4.61 -5.41
CA MET A 1 -4.24 -4.01 -6.18
C MET A 1 -5.18 -5.13 -6.56
N TRP A 2 -6.43 -5.13 -6.06
CA TRP A 2 -7.38 -6.20 -6.35
C TRP A 2 -8.01 -5.96 -7.72
N GLN A 3 -7.85 -6.92 -8.62
CA GLN A 3 -8.36 -6.83 -9.98
C GLN A 3 -9.55 -7.80 -10.13
N ARG A 4 -10.70 -7.29 -10.58
CA ARG A 4 -11.98 -8.03 -10.72
C ARG A 4 -12.58 -8.54 -9.42
N ASP A 5 -12.49 -7.74 -8.35
CA ASP A 5 -13.10 -8.06 -7.06
C ASP A 5 -14.62 -7.80 -7.09
N PRO A 6 -15.48 -8.80 -6.76
CA PRO A 6 -16.91 -8.59 -6.63
C PRO A 6 -17.30 -7.75 -5.39
N ASN A 7 -16.48 -7.74 -4.32
CA ASN A 7 -16.85 -7.18 -3.00
C ASN A 7 -15.77 -6.24 -2.46
N ALA A 8 -15.76 -5.00 -2.97
CA ALA A 8 -14.77 -4.00 -2.57
C ALA A 8 -14.83 -3.60 -1.07
N ASP A 9 -16.00 -3.66 -0.43
CA ASP A 9 -16.19 -3.34 0.99
C ASP A 9 -15.46 -4.33 1.91
N THR A 10 -15.63 -5.63 1.63
CA THR A 10 -15.02 -6.71 2.43
C THR A 10 -13.51 -6.66 2.31
N THR A 11 -13.00 -6.41 1.11
CA THR A 11 -11.58 -6.25 0.82
C THR A 11 -10.97 -5.05 1.55
N LEU A 12 -11.68 -3.92 1.62
CA LEU A 12 -11.24 -2.77 2.41
C LEU A 12 -11.17 -3.09 3.91
N HIS A 13 -12.14 -3.83 4.45
CA HIS A 13 -12.08 -4.30 5.83
C HIS A 13 -10.96 -5.31 6.08
N LEU A 14 -10.65 -6.16 5.09
CA LEU A 14 -9.53 -7.09 5.18
C LEU A 14 -8.20 -6.33 5.24
N PHE A 15 -8.02 -5.26 4.47
CA PHE A 15 -6.83 -4.41 4.56
C PHE A 15 -6.66 -3.82 5.97
N ASP A 16 -7.74 -3.31 6.57
CA ASP A 16 -7.68 -2.78 7.94
C ASP A 16 -7.26 -3.88 8.95
N LYS A 17 -7.76 -5.10 8.78
CA LYS A 17 -7.38 -6.26 9.60
C LYS A 17 -5.94 -6.69 9.38
N CYS A 18 -5.44 -6.70 8.14
CA CYS A 18 -4.05 -7.03 7.83
C CYS A 18 -3.08 -6.07 8.52
N ILE A 19 -3.40 -4.77 8.54
CA ILE A 19 -2.60 -3.77 9.26
C ILE A 19 -2.60 -4.07 10.76
N GLN A 20 -3.75 -4.41 11.34
CA GLN A 20 -3.85 -4.80 12.75
C GLN A 20 -3.04 -6.06 13.05
N TRP A 21 -3.12 -7.08 12.18
CA TRP A 21 -2.35 -8.32 12.30
C TRP A 21 -0.83 -8.07 12.29
N CYS A 22 -0.34 -7.23 11.37
CA CYS A 22 1.06 -6.81 11.33
C CYS A 22 1.47 -6.07 12.61
N PHE A 23 0.60 -5.19 13.13
CA PHE A 23 0.87 -4.45 14.37
C PHE A 23 0.90 -5.36 15.61
N CYS A 24 0.02 -6.36 15.67
CA CYS A 24 -0.01 -7.35 16.75
C CYS A 24 1.18 -8.33 16.67
N GLY A 25 1.92 -8.36 15.56
CA GLY A 25 3.10 -9.21 15.41
C GLY A 25 2.75 -10.70 15.36
N GLU A 26 1.55 -11.04 14.89
CA GLU A 26 0.97 -12.40 14.82
C GLU A 26 1.58 -13.27 13.69
N PHE A 27 2.84 -13.01 13.30
CA PHE A 27 3.61 -13.77 12.32
C PHE A 27 4.85 -14.41 12.95
N SER A 28 5.32 -15.53 12.40
CA SER A 28 6.50 -16.25 12.91
C SER A 28 7.81 -15.66 12.38
N GLU A 29 8.95 -16.07 12.95
CA GLU A 29 10.27 -15.72 12.40
C GLU A 29 10.54 -16.43 11.07
N GLU A 30 9.93 -17.59 10.84
CA GLU A 30 10.03 -18.33 9.58
C GLU A 30 9.35 -17.56 8.44
N ASP A 31 8.17 -16.99 8.69
CA ASP A 31 7.46 -16.14 7.71
C ASP A 31 8.30 -14.93 7.30
N VAL A 32 9.03 -14.34 8.26
CA VAL A 32 9.94 -13.21 7.99
C VAL A 32 11.11 -13.66 7.11
N ASN A 33 11.67 -14.83 7.37
CA ASN A 33 12.75 -15.37 6.57
C ASN A 33 12.30 -15.72 5.15
N GLU A 34 11.11 -16.30 4.99
CA GLU A 34 10.53 -16.56 3.68
C GLU A 34 10.29 -15.25 2.91
N ALA A 35 9.72 -14.23 3.56
CA ALA A 35 9.51 -12.92 2.96
C ALA A 35 10.83 -12.27 2.50
N LYS A 36 11.92 -12.40 3.27
CA LYS A 36 13.26 -11.95 2.86
C LYS A 36 13.74 -12.67 1.60
N LEU A 37 13.59 -13.99 1.56
CA LEU A 37 14.01 -14.80 0.42
C LEU A 37 13.23 -14.42 -0.84
N MET A 38 11.91 -14.25 -0.74
CA MET A 38 11.05 -13.84 -1.85
C MET A 38 11.45 -12.47 -2.40
N THR A 39 11.70 -11.50 -1.51
CA THR A 39 12.09 -10.14 -1.89
C THR A 39 13.44 -10.13 -2.61
N ILE A 40 14.42 -10.92 -2.13
CA ILE A 40 15.74 -11.02 -2.76
C ILE A 40 15.66 -11.77 -4.09
N ALA A 41 14.82 -12.79 -4.20
CA ALA A 41 14.61 -13.51 -5.45
C ALA A 41 14.06 -12.61 -6.56
N GLU A 42 13.16 -11.69 -6.23
CA GLU A 42 12.66 -10.68 -7.17
C GLU A 42 13.75 -9.68 -7.57
N LEU A 43 14.53 -9.20 -6.59
CA LEU A 43 15.65 -8.27 -6.82
C LEU A 43 16.74 -8.86 -7.72
N ASP A 44 17.05 -10.14 -7.55
CA ASP A 44 18.09 -10.87 -8.29
C ASP A 44 17.60 -11.41 -9.64
N SER A 45 16.38 -11.07 -10.07
CA SER A 45 15.84 -11.53 -11.34
C SER A 45 16.73 -11.12 -12.53
N PRO A 46 16.92 -12.02 -13.51
CA PRO A 46 17.89 -11.80 -14.59
C PRO A 46 17.49 -10.61 -15.46
N ILE A 47 18.41 -9.65 -15.59
CA ILE A 47 18.22 -8.47 -16.43
C ILE A 47 18.63 -8.79 -17.88
N SER A 48 17.73 -8.50 -18.81
CA SER A 48 17.99 -8.67 -20.25
C SER A 48 19.23 -7.87 -20.69
N PRO A 49 20.01 -8.34 -21.68
CA PRO A 49 21.22 -7.65 -22.12
C PRO A 49 20.96 -6.22 -22.62
N GLY A 50 19.82 -5.96 -23.25
CA GLY A 50 19.43 -4.63 -23.73
C GLY A 50 18.97 -3.68 -22.62
N SER A 51 18.57 -4.19 -21.47
CA SER A 51 18.15 -3.39 -20.30
C SER A 51 19.29 -3.14 -19.31
N ARG A 52 20.49 -3.69 -19.54
CA ARG A 52 21.65 -3.46 -18.68
C ARG A 52 22.03 -1.98 -18.70
N GLY A 53 22.26 -1.41 -17.51
CA GLY A 53 22.61 0.00 -17.35
C GLY A 53 21.43 0.98 -17.38
N SER A 54 20.20 0.52 -17.67
CA SER A 54 19.00 1.37 -17.66
C SER A 54 18.74 2.01 -16.29
N LEU A 55 18.91 1.26 -15.20
CA LEU A 55 18.78 1.76 -13.83
C LEU A 55 19.78 2.87 -13.51
N MET A 56 21.04 2.69 -13.91
CA MET A 56 22.08 3.71 -13.71
C MET A 56 21.84 4.95 -14.58
N PHE A 57 21.33 4.77 -15.80
CA PHE A 57 21.08 5.87 -16.72
C PHE A 57 19.85 6.70 -16.34
N LEU A 58 18.72 6.06 -15.99
CA LEU A 58 17.45 6.74 -15.73
C LEU A 58 17.28 7.18 -14.28
N GLN A 59 17.79 6.39 -13.34
CA GLN A 59 17.55 6.58 -11.90
C GLN A 59 18.84 6.91 -11.14
N HIS A 60 19.99 6.95 -11.83
CA HIS A 60 21.30 7.16 -11.22
C HIS A 60 21.64 6.15 -10.12
N ILE A 61 21.06 4.95 -10.20
CA ILE A 61 21.31 3.88 -9.23
C ILE A 61 22.58 3.12 -9.63
N THR A 62 23.61 3.20 -8.80
CA THR A 62 24.86 2.47 -8.96
C THR A 62 24.76 1.04 -8.39
N PRO A 63 25.58 0.09 -8.87
CA PRO A 63 25.58 -1.27 -8.35
C PRO A 63 25.94 -1.34 -6.85
N GLU A 64 26.72 -0.40 -6.33
CA GLU A 64 27.05 -0.33 -4.90
C GLU A 64 25.81 -0.02 -4.04
N MET A 65 24.92 0.86 -4.53
CA MET A 65 23.66 1.15 -3.84
C MET A 65 22.73 -0.06 -3.86
N GLN A 66 22.71 -0.83 -4.95
CA GLN A 66 21.95 -2.08 -5.03
C GLN A 66 22.48 -3.13 -4.04
N TYR A 67 23.81 -3.26 -3.96
CA TYR A 67 24.46 -4.14 -3.00
C TYR A 67 24.12 -3.74 -1.56
N PHE A 68 24.23 -2.44 -1.22
CA PHE A 68 23.89 -1.96 0.11
C PHE A 68 22.42 -2.20 0.45
N HIS A 69 21.51 -1.93 -0.48
CA HIS A 69 20.08 -2.19 -0.31
C HIS A 69 19.79 -3.67 -0.03
N ARG A 70 20.47 -4.59 -0.74
CA ARG A 70 20.37 -6.03 -0.48
C ARG A 70 20.82 -6.40 0.94
N GLN A 71 21.93 -5.82 1.42
CA GLN A 71 22.42 -6.06 2.77
C GLN A 71 21.42 -5.56 3.82
N GLN A 72 20.79 -4.41 3.59
CA GLN A 72 19.74 -3.91 4.48
C GLN A 72 18.55 -4.86 4.57
N ILE A 73 18.09 -5.41 3.43
CA ILE A 73 16.97 -6.38 3.40
C ILE A 73 17.32 -7.64 4.21
N LEU A 74 18.54 -8.15 4.10
CA LEU A 74 18.99 -9.33 4.86
C LEU A 74 19.00 -9.09 6.37
N GLN A 75 19.34 -7.87 6.80
CA GLN A 75 19.46 -7.47 8.21
C GLN A 75 18.12 -7.16 8.90
N VAL A 76 17.01 -7.05 8.16
CA VAL A 76 15.69 -6.71 8.73
C VAL A 76 15.27 -7.69 9.82
N ASN A 77 14.85 -7.18 10.98
CA ASN A 77 14.30 -7.99 12.06
C ASN A 77 12.77 -7.86 12.14
N LYS A 78 12.14 -8.78 12.88
CA LYS A 78 10.69 -8.75 13.15
C LYS A 78 10.24 -7.43 13.78
N GLN A 79 11.06 -6.84 14.66
CA GLN A 79 10.75 -5.56 15.30
C GLN A 79 10.72 -4.40 14.29
N ASP A 80 11.62 -4.39 13.30
CA ASP A 80 11.66 -3.37 12.26
C ASP A 80 10.40 -3.40 11.39
N MET A 81 9.83 -4.60 11.16
CA MET A 81 8.55 -4.76 10.46
C MET A 81 7.36 -4.18 11.25
N ILE A 82 7.35 -4.35 12.58
CA ILE A 82 6.30 -3.78 13.43
C ILE A 82 6.44 -2.25 13.48
N GLU A 83 7.66 -1.73 13.64
CA GLU A 83 7.91 -0.28 13.68
C GLU A 83 7.53 0.39 12.36
N SER A 84 7.93 -0.19 11.23
CA SER A 84 7.59 0.34 9.90
C SER A 84 6.08 0.35 9.65
N THR A 85 5.33 -0.62 10.18
CA THR A 85 3.86 -0.66 10.12
C THR A 85 3.22 0.41 11.01
N ALA A 86 3.83 0.75 12.15
CA ALA A 86 3.32 1.77 13.06
C ALA A 86 3.42 3.20 12.49
N ARG A 87 4.43 3.49 11.65
CA ARG A 87 4.64 4.85 11.11
C ARG A 87 3.45 5.41 10.31
N PRO A 88 2.90 4.71 9.30
CA PRO A 88 1.71 5.16 8.58
C PRO A 88 0.49 5.37 9.48
N PHE A 89 0.34 4.55 10.52
CA PHE A 89 -0.76 4.65 11.48
C PHE A 89 -0.69 5.95 12.29
N VAL A 90 0.50 6.33 12.75
CA VAL A 90 0.73 7.57 13.51
C VAL A 90 0.55 8.81 12.63
N LEU A 91 0.95 8.74 11.36
CA LEU A 91 0.84 9.86 10.41
C LEU A 91 -0.58 10.05 9.85
N GLY A 92 -1.47 9.07 10.00
CA GLY A 92 -2.91 9.25 9.75
C GLY A 92 -3.28 9.55 8.30
N ILE A 93 -2.50 9.06 7.31
CA ILE A 93 -2.73 9.33 5.89
C ILE A 93 -3.30 8.10 5.16
N PRO A 94 -4.57 7.68 5.38
CA PRO A 94 -5.19 6.69 4.52
C PRO A 94 -5.73 7.36 3.25
N SER A 95 -5.03 7.16 2.12
CA SER A 95 -5.63 7.38 0.81
C SER A 95 -6.26 6.06 0.34
N THR A 96 -7.55 6.08 0.04
CA THR A 96 -8.22 4.93 -0.57
C THR A 96 -8.92 5.39 -1.82
N TRP A 97 -8.61 4.73 -2.93
CA TRP A 97 -9.30 4.90 -4.20
C TRP A 97 -9.77 3.55 -4.70
N CYS A 98 -11.02 3.49 -5.16
CA CYS A 98 -11.62 2.26 -5.69
C CYS A 98 -12.50 2.59 -6.90
N ILE A 99 -12.51 1.67 -7.86
CA ILE A 99 -13.38 1.75 -9.04
C ILE A 99 -14.50 0.75 -8.82
N ALA A 100 -15.73 1.24 -8.66
CA ALA A 100 -16.90 0.40 -8.47
C ALA A 100 -18.16 1.11 -9.02
N PRO A 101 -19.26 0.37 -9.28
CA PRO A 101 -20.55 0.97 -9.60
C PRO A 101 -21.03 1.95 -8.54
N GLN A 102 -21.71 3.01 -8.97
CA GLN A 102 -22.27 4.08 -8.12
C GLN A 102 -22.97 3.60 -6.83
N PRO A 103 -23.88 2.60 -6.83
CA PRO A 103 -24.55 2.17 -5.59
C PRO A 103 -23.58 1.57 -4.55
N ILE A 104 -22.48 0.95 -4.98
CA ILE A 104 -21.48 0.36 -4.10
C ILE A 104 -20.58 1.47 -3.52
N LEU A 105 -20.16 2.43 -4.35
CA LEU A 105 -19.38 3.59 -3.89
C LEU A 105 -20.12 4.40 -2.84
N CYS A 106 -21.41 4.68 -3.04
CA CYS A 106 -22.22 5.44 -2.09
C CYS A 106 -22.29 4.74 -0.71
N LYS A 107 -22.45 3.41 -0.69
CA LYS A 107 -22.41 2.60 0.53
C LYS A 107 -21.07 2.70 1.25
N ILE A 108 -19.95 2.51 0.53
CA ILE A 108 -18.59 2.57 1.10
C ILE A 108 -18.30 3.95 1.71
N ILE A 109 -18.66 5.03 0.99
CA ILE A 109 -18.47 6.40 1.47
C ILE A 109 -19.28 6.64 2.75
N THR A 110 -20.52 6.16 2.80
CA THR A 110 -21.40 6.34 3.97
C THR A 110 -20.87 5.58 5.18
N LEU A 111 -20.51 4.31 5.01
CA LEU A 111 -19.96 3.46 6.07
C LEU A 111 -18.64 4.01 6.65
N ARG A 112 -17.78 4.59 5.80
CA ARG A 112 -16.53 5.20 6.27
C ARG A 112 -16.72 6.59 6.90
N LYS A 113 -17.73 7.35 6.49
CA LYS A 113 -18.10 8.61 7.19
C LYS A 113 -18.63 8.33 8.60
N THR A 114 -19.39 7.26 8.81
CA THR A 114 -19.92 6.89 10.14
C THR A 114 -18.85 6.34 11.09
N SER A 115 -17.84 5.63 10.56
CA SER A 115 -16.76 5.04 11.37
C SER A 115 -15.78 6.07 11.98
N LYS A 116 -15.60 7.24 11.32
CA LYS A 116 -14.72 8.32 11.80
C LYS A 116 -15.20 9.03 13.08
N SER A 117 -16.39 8.73 13.61
CA SER A 117 -16.95 9.43 14.77
C SER A 117 -16.31 9.07 16.13
N LYS A 118 -15.35 8.15 16.23
CA LYS A 118 -14.77 7.74 17.54
C LYS A 118 -13.26 7.83 17.70
N ARG A 119 -12.49 8.31 16.71
CA ARG A 119 -11.06 8.55 16.91
C ARG A 119 -10.52 9.57 15.89
N CYS A 120 -10.15 10.74 16.41
CA CYS A 120 -9.37 11.82 15.80
C CYS A 120 -10.06 12.68 14.72
N VAL A 121 -10.33 13.93 15.12
CA VAL A 121 -10.64 15.10 14.29
C VAL A 121 -9.50 15.36 13.32
N PHE A 122 -9.75 15.46 12.01
CA PHE A 122 -9.03 16.31 11.05
C PHE A 122 -9.86 16.42 9.75
N GLU A 123 -10.26 17.66 9.42
CA GLU A 123 -10.97 18.15 8.22
C GLU A 123 -10.20 17.81 6.91
N SER A 124 -10.74 17.80 5.69
CA SER A 124 -12.06 18.11 5.12
C SER A 124 -12.14 17.37 3.77
N VAL A 125 -13.14 16.52 3.54
CA VAL A 125 -13.38 15.92 2.21
C VAL A 125 -14.43 16.77 1.50
N PHE A 126 -13.99 17.60 0.55
CA PHE A 126 -14.88 18.32 -0.35
C PHE A 126 -15.38 17.34 -1.41
N VAL A 127 -16.69 17.05 -1.41
CA VAL A 127 -17.33 16.21 -2.43
C VAL A 127 -18.14 17.14 -3.32
N HIS A 128 -17.64 17.44 -4.52
CA HIS A 128 -18.48 18.00 -5.58
C HIS A 128 -19.13 16.83 -6.34
N LEU A 129 -20.43 16.64 -6.13
CA LEU A 129 -21.25 15.67 -6.86
C LEU A 129 -21.77 16.33 -8.14
N ASP A 130 -21.05 16.19 -9.25
CA ASP A 130 -21.64 16.46 -10.57
C ASP A 130 -22.32 15.20 -11.08
N CYS A 131 -23.62 15.13 -10.81
CA CYS A 131 -24.53 14.03 -11.14
C CYS A 131 -24.83 13.89 -12.65
N ASN A 132 -24.02 14.44 -13.56
CA ASN A 132 -24.46 14.59 -14.96
C ASN A 132 -23.43 14.39 -16.08
N ARG A 133 -22.32 13.69 -15.84
CA ARG A 133 -21.41 13.32 -16.95
C ARG A 133 -20.92 11.89 -16.81
N GLN A 134 -21.42 11.02 -17.69
CA GLN A 134 -20.81 9.72 -17.91
C GLN A 134 -19.36 9.95 -18.35
N GLN A 135 -18.43 9.34 -17.61
CA GLN A 135 -16.98 9.44 -17.71
C GLN A 135 -16.37 10.69 -17.04
N GLY A 136 -15.96 10.50 -15.78
CA GLY A 136 -15.06 11.39 -15.06
C GLY A 136 -13.76 10.66 -14.75
N HIS A 137 -12.65 11.17 -15.28
CA HIS A 137 -11.30 10.78 -14.89
C HIS A 137 -10.96 11.55 -13.61
N PHE A 138 -10.56 10.85 -12.55
CA PHE A 138 -10.25 11.46 -11.25
C PHE A 138 -8.73 11.67 -11.16
N ILE A 139 -8.29 12.93 -11.07
CA ILE A 139 -6.91 13.28 -10.70
C ILE A 139 -6.99 14.06 -9.40
N VAL A 140 -6.41 13.49 -8.34
CA VAL A 140 -6.17 14.18 -7.08
C VAL A 140 -4.79 14.84 -7.19
N SER A 141 -4.75 16.16 -7.27
CA SER A 141 -3.54 16.94 -7.01
C SER A 141 -3.63 17.56 -5.62
N ARG A 142 -2.45 17.72 -4.99
CA ARG A 142 -2.20 18.17 -3.62
C ARG A 142 -3.02 19.38 -3.18
#